data_AF-D6A5Z8-F1
#
_entry.id   AF-D6A5Z8-F1
#
_cell.length_a   1.000
_cell.length_b   1.000
_cell.length_c   1.000
_cell.angle_alpha   90.00
_cell.angle_beta   90.00
_cell.angle_gamma   90.00
#
_symmetry.space_group_name_H-M   'P 1'
#
loop_
_entity.id
_entity.type
_entity.pdbx_description
1 polymer ?
#
loop_
_entity_poly.entity_id
_entity_poly.type
_entity_poly.pdbx_seq_one_letter_code
_entity_poly.pdbx_strand_id
1 'polypeptide(L)'
;MPGTPPSRRLRARRRPLAAPRPDRGHAPGRPRTPPPRGRRDRLPARPRGPRRHRIPGPDRRRTAPPLPRGPPLRRPLPPVPAPRRPGRGAGRPRSRPPARHLPTARRSLRHPRREQHPMTRPRVTPATPEADTTGDQAFPRTRGDRAADGTAPAPTPPTELHRHLAERLEGAARAWLDRALEEAAAHPGTHGPISVWELRLAEAGRRCGLAHADAARVLILHAARADADTLARVYHQGTGDERRAVLHALPHLVPGPDALPLVEDALRTNDTRLLAAAVGPYSARHLDAHAWRHAVLKCLFTGVAVDHVADLARRARGDGELARMLGDYAEERTAAGRTVPEDLHRVLALTESAPSAPSAPATPTHGTDHPHGKES
;
A
#
# COMPACT_ATOMS: atom_id res chain seq x y z
N MET A 1 -60.83 -8.29 -32.85
CA MET A 1 -60.45 -6.94 -33.30
C MET A 1 -59.30 -6.41 -32.44
N PRO A 2 -58.02 -6.55 -32.86
CA PRO A 2 -56.93 -5.78 -32.28
C PRO A 2 -56.41 -4.74 -33.29
N GLY A 3 -56.59 -3.46 -32.96
CA GLY A 3 -56.11 -2.33 -33.76
C GLY A 3 -54.66 -2.00 -33.45
N THR A 4 -53.78 -2.34 -34.39
CA THR A 4 -52.37 -1.94 -34.46
C THR A 4 -52.26 -0.44 -34.77
N PRO A 5 -51.46 0.36 -34.03
CA PRO A 5 -51.07 1.69 -34.49
C PRO A 5 -49.78 1.67 -35.34
N PRO A 6 -49.62 2.59 -36.30
CA PRO A 6 -48.68 2.45 -37.41
C PRO A 6 -47.25 2.86 -37.10
N SER A 7 -46.32 2.17 -37.77
CA SER A 7 -44.88 2.38 -37.79
C SER A 7 -44.51 3.75 -38.35
N ARG A 8 -43.92 4.62 -37.52
CA ARG A 8 -43.37 5.90 -37.96
C ARG A 8 -41.89 5.75 -38.33
N ARG A 9 -41.63 5.61 -39.63
CA ARG A 9 -40.29 5.75 -40.23
C ARG A 9 -39.82 7.19 -40.04
N LEU A 10 -38.75 7.42 -39.29
CA LEU A 10 -38.03 8.69 -39.33
C LEU A 10 -36.56 8.48 -39.73
N ARG A 11 -36.31 8.94 -40.94
CA ARG A 11 -35.08 9.19 -41.68
C ARG A 11 -33.82 9.37 -40.82
N ALA A 12 -32.85 8.48 -41.04
CA ALA A 12 -31.44 8.69 -40.72
C ALA A 12 -30.89 9.91 -41.47
N ARG A 13 -30.46 10.94 -40.74
CA ARG A 13 -29.64 12.03 -41.29
C ARG A 13 -28.18 11.57 -41.32
N ARG A 14 -27.73 11.15 -42.49
CA ARG A 14 -26.32 10.95 -42.84
C ARG A 14 -25.57 12.29 -42.73
N ARG A 15 -24.57 12.38 -41.86
CA ARG A 15 -23.52 13.42 -41.91
C ARG A 15 -22.49 13.03 -42.98
N PRO A 16 -22.07 13.94 -43.87
CA PRO A 16 -21.10 13.61 -44.92
C PRO A 16 -19.67 13.52 -44.38
N LEU A 17 -18.95 12.51 -44.86
CA LEU A 17 -17.51 12.33 -44.70
C LEU A 17 -16.76 13.47 -45.39
N ALA A 18 -15.74 14.00 -44.72
CA ALA A 18 -14.77 14.92 -45.31
C ALA A 18 -13.86 14.17 -46.29
N ALA A 19 -13.66 14.76 -47.47
CA ALA A 19 -12.80 14.24 -48.53
C ALA A 19 -11.29 14.46 -48.22
N PRO A 20 -10.41 13.60 -48.75
CA PRO A 20 -8.97 13.65 -48.51
C PRO A 20 -8.29 14.79 -49.29
N ARG A 21 -7.28 15.41 -48.68
CA ARG A 21 -6.43 16.43 -49.32
C ARG A 21 -5.38 15.77 -50.24
N PRO A 22 -5.03 16.41 -51.37
CA PRO A 22 -4.12 15.83 -52.34
C PRO A 22 -2.64 15.93 -51.94
N ASP A 23 -1.95 14.88 -52.35
CA ASP A 23 -0.52 14.61 -52.33
C ASP A 23 0.30 15.73 -52.98
N ARG A 24 1.36 16.21 -52.28
CA ARG A 24 2.37 17.10 -52.85
C ARG A 24 3.62 16.29 -53.11
N GLY A 25 3.86 16.04 -54.39
CA GLY A 25 4.91 15.20 -54.94
C GLY A 25 6.33 15.55 -54.47
N HIS A 26 7.06 14.48 -54.22
CA HIS A 26 8.52 14.39 -54.23
C HIS A 26 9.06 14.69 -55.64
N ALA A 27 10.05 15.59 -55.73
CA ALA A 27 10.97 15.67 -56.86
C ALA A 27 12.38 15.22 -56.38
N PRO A 28 13.15 14.47 -57.20
CA PRO A 28 14.33 13.74 -56.73
C PRO A 28 15.60 14.62 -56.73
N GLY A 29 16.27 14.70 -55.59
CA GLY A 29 17.61 15.27 -55.43
C GLY A 29 18.70 14.26 -55.82
N ARG A 30 19.60 14.69 -56.71
CA ARG A 30 20.75 13.93 -57.26
C ARG A 30 21.73 13.43 -56.18
N PRO A 31 22.43 12.30 -56.41
CA PRO A 31 23.38 11.74 -55.45
C PRO A 31 24.70 12.52 -55.42
N ARG A 32 25.23 12.78 -54.21
CA ARG A 32 26.59 13.30 -54.01
C ARG A 32 27.54 12.16 -53.69
N THR A 33 28.55 12.02 -54.54
CA THR A 33 29.70 11.10 -54.47
C THR A 33 30.63 11.45 -53.30
N PRO A 34 31.19 10.49 -52.54
CA PRO A 34 32.23 10.75 -51.57
C PRO A 34 33.64 10.71 -52.20
N PRO A 35 34.60 11.55 -51.76
CA PRO A 35 35.99 11.46 -52.23
C PRO A 35 36.80 10.36 -51.50
N PRO A 36 37.95 9.94 -52.08
CA PRO A 36 38.59 8.66 -51.78
C PRO A 36 39.56 8.68 -50.58
N ARG A 37 39.77 7.46 -50.05
CA ARG A 37 40.71 7.12 -48.97
C ARG A 37 42.17 7.32 -49.40
N GLY A 38 42.94 8.03 -48.57
CA GLY A 38 44.40 8.03 -48.62
C GLY A 38 45.00 7.03 -47.62
N ARG A 39 45.72 6.02 -48.12
CA ARG A 39 46.65 5.17 -47.35
C ARG A 39 47.90 5.97 -47.01
N ARG A 40 48.31 5.97 -45.74
CA ARG A 40 49.74 5.94 -45.36
C ARG A 40 49.92 5.11 -44.09
N ASP A 41 50.72 4.06 -44.26
CA ASP A 41 51.28 3.22 -43.21
C ASP A 41 52.21 4.03 -42.30
N ARG A 42 52.18 3.75 -40.98
CA ARG A 42 53.38 3.66 -40.11
C ARG A 42 53.02 3.09 -38.72
N LEU A 43 53.84 2.14 -38.32
CA LEU A 43 53.84 1.22 -37.17
C LEU A 43 54.08 1.90 -35.79
N PRO A 44 53.99 1.16 -34.66
CA PRO A 44 53.38 1.64 -33.41
C PRO A 44 54.34 2.30 -32.41
N ALA A 45 53.79 3.18 -31.56
CA ALA A 45 54.48 3.75 -30.42
C ALA A 45 54.49 2.78 -29.21
N ARG A 46 55.66 2.65 -28.58
CA ARG A 46 55.96 1.84 -27.38
C ARG A 46 55.11 2.22 -26.15
N PRO A 47 54.82 1.28 -25.23
CA PRO A 47 54.10 1.59 -24.00
C PRO A 47 55.00 2.36 -23.02
N ARG A 48 54.47 3.45 -22.45
CA ARG A 48 55.07 4.18 -21.33
C ARG A 48 54.73 3.45 -20.03
N GLY A 49 55.74 3.19 -19.20
CA GLY A 49 55.59 2.57 -17.88
C GLY A 49 54.78 3.41 -16.87
N PRO A 50 54.39 2.81 -15.73
CA PRO A 50 53.45 3.42 -14.80
C PRO A 50 54.11 4.57 -14.01
N ARG A 51 53.50 5.76 -14.08
CA ARG A 51 53.82 6.89 -13.21
C ARG A 51 53.23 6.62 -11.82
N ARG A 52 54.11 6.55 -10.81
CA ARG A 52 53.73 6.60 -9.39
C ARG A 52 53.13 7.98 -9.11
N HIS A 53 51.82 8.04 -8.84
CA HIS A 53 51.19 9.24 -8.32
C HIS A 53 51.05 9.15 -6.80
N ARG A 54 51.74 10.10 -6.16
CA ARG A 54 51.70 10.50 -4.75
C ARG A 54 50.26 10.65 -4.26
N ILE A 55 49.93 10.06 -3.11
CA ILE A 55 48.73 10.33 -2.33
C ILE A 55 48.87 11.73 -1.70
N PRO A 56 47.95 12.69 -1.95
CA PRO A 56 47.88 13.92 -1.17
C PRO A 56 47.09 13.67 0.13
N GLY A 57 47.64 14.10 1.27
CA GLY A 57 46.97 14.06 2.57
C GLY A 57 45.78 15.01 2.68
N PRO A 58 44.96 14.91 3.74
CA PRO A 58 43.69 15.62 3.85
C PRO A 58 43.92 17.07 4.25
N ASP A 59 43.56 17.99 3.35
CA ASP A 59 43.60 19.42 3.61
C ASP A 59 42.34 19.84 4.39
N ARG A 60 42.56 20.32 5.62
CA ARG A 60 41.53 20.92 6.46
C ARG A 60 41.27 22.33 5.96
N ARG A 61 40.05 22.57 5.48
CA ARG A 61 39.25 23.83 5.49
C ARG A 61 38.52 24.02 4.15
N ARG A 62 37.28 23.53 4.08
CA ARG A 62 36.24 24.13 3.23
C ARG A 62 34.96 24.24 4.04
N THR A 63 34.60 25.48 4.34
CA THR A 63 33.33 25.91 4.91
C THR A 63 32.18 25.52 3.98
N ALA A 64 31.14 24.91 4.55
CA ALA A 64 29.91 24.58 3.83
C ALA A 64 29.14 25.86 3.43
N PRO A 65 28.47 25.89 2.27
CA PRO A 65 27.57 26.99 1.91
C PRO A 65 26.28 26.93 2.76
N PRO A 66 25.63 28.07 3.06
CA PRO A 66 24.40 28.09 3.87
C PRO A 66 23.21 27.54 3.07
N LEU A 67 22.34 26.81 3.78
CA LEU A 67 21.10 26.22 3.25
C LEU A 67 20.10 27.31 2.79
N PRO A 68 19.25 27.02 1.78
CA PRO A 68 18.22 27.95 1.32
C PRO A 68 17.13 28.14 2.38
N ARG A 69 16.72 29.41 2.58
CA ARG A 69 15.63 29.79 3.50
C ARG A 69 14.30 29.24 2.99
N GLY A 70 13.57 28.55 3.85
CA GLY A 70 12.23 28.05 3.57
C GLY A 70 11.21 29.19 3.32
N PRO A 71 10.03 28.87 2.74
CA PRO A 71 9.02 29.86 2.39
C PRO A 71 8.38 30.49 3.64
N PRO A 72 7.90 31.75 3.56
CA PRO A 72 7.33 32.45 4.70
C PRO A 72 6.01 31.79 5.15
N LEU A 73 5.81 31.76 6.47
CA LEU A 73 4.58 31.31 7.12
C LEU A 73 3.37 32.11 6.62
N ARG A 74 2.31 31.39 6.24
CA ARG A 74 1.01 31.97 5.84
C ARG A 74 0.47 32.88 6.94
N ARG A 75 0.02 34.09 6.57
CA ARG A 75 -0.73 35.02 7.43
C ARG A 75 -1.97 34.33 8.04
N PRO A 76 -2.33 34.62 9.30
CA PRO A 76 -3.53 34.10 9.91
C PRO A 76 -4.79 34.71 9.25
N LEU A 77 -5.81 33.86 9.06
CA LEU A 77 -7.12 34.25 8.55
C LEU A 77 -7.85 35.17 9.54
N PRO A 78 -8.68 36.12 9.08
CA PRO A 78 -9.50 36.95 9.96
C PRO A 78 -10.61 36.11 10.64
N PRO A 79 -11.06 36.50 11.85
CA PRO A 79 -12.08 35.75 12.58
C PRO A 79 -13.45 35.81 11.92
N VAL A 80 -14.14 34.66 11.90
CA VAL A 80 -15.51 34.49 11.44
C VAL A 80 -16.48 35.12 12.46
N PRO A 81 -17.45 35.96 12.04
CA PRO A 81 -18.42 36.54 12.98
C PRO A 81 -19.43 35.49 13.47
N ALA A 82 -19.76 35.56 14.76
CA ALA A 82 -20.69 34.65 15.43
C ALA A 82 -22.13 34.78 14.88
N PRO A 83 -22.92 33.69 14.87
CA PRO A 83 -24.30 33.72 14.39
C PRO A 83 -25.21 34.51 15.35
N ARG A 84 -26.02 35.40 14.77
CA ARG A 84 -27.05 36.19 15.47
C ARG A 84 -28.10 35.27 16.09
N ARG A 85 -28.39 35.47 17.38
CA ARG A 85 -29.51 34.81 18.08
C ARG A 85 -30.85 35.23 17.48
N PRO A 86 -31.77 34.29 17.19
CA PRO A 86 -33.14 34.66 16.83
C PRO A 86 -33.90 35.20 18.04
N GLY A 87 -34.72 36.21 17.77
CA GLY A 87 -35.41 37.05 18.74
C GLY A 87 -36.46 36.33 19.58
N ARG A 88 -36.71 36.93 20.75
CA ARG A 88 -37.78 36.60 21.69
C ARG A 88 -39.14 36.84 21.03
N GLY A 89 -39.94 35.79 20.94
CA GLY A 89 -41.37 35.89 20.69
C GLY A 89 -42.10 34.73 21.35
N ALA A 90 -42.73 35.00 22.49
CA ALA A 90 -43.93 34.29 22.98
C ALA A 90 -44.36 34.90 24.33
N GLY A 91 -45.51 35.57 24.32
CA GLY A 91 -46.21 35.97 25.53
C GLY A 91 -47.09 34.83 26.05
N ARG A 92 -46.99 34.61 27.37
CA ARG A 92 -48.00 34.15 28.36
C ARG A 92 -48.84 32.86 28.13
N PRO A 93 -49.45 32.29 29.20
CA PRO A 93 -48.95 32.13 30.56
C PRO A 93 -49.05 30.66 31.05
N ARG A 94 -48.43 30.44 32.21
CA ARG A 94 -48.26 29.17 32.91
C ARG A 94 -49.55 28.75 33.62
N SER A 95 -49.91 27.47 33.52
CA SER A 95 -50.80 26.77 34.45
C SER A 95 -49.98 25.82 35.33
N ARG A 96 -49.97 26.08 36.64
CA ARG A 96 -49.45 25.19 37.70
C ARG A 96 -50.50 24.12 38.03
N PRO A 97 -50.07 22.90 38.40
CA PRO A 97 -50.78 22.10 39.38
C PRO A 97 -49.95 21.92 40.68
N PRO A 98 -50.60 21.57 41.81
CA PRO A 98 -50.05 21.72 43.14
C PRO A 98 -49.14 20.56 43.59
N ALA A 99 -48.23 20.92 44.50
CA ALA A 99 -47.31 20.03 45.19
C ALA A 99 -48.03 19.06 46.14
N ARG A 100 -47.57 17.81 46.14
CA ARG A 100 -47.78 16.86 47.25
C ARG A 100 -46.51 16.79 48.08
N HIS A 101 -46.68 17.03 49.38
CA HIS A 101 -45.69 16.86 50.44
C HIS A 101 -45.38 15.38 50.68
N LEU A 102 -44.11 15.06 50.99
CA LEU A 102 -43.63 14.10 52.02
C LEU A 102 -42.08 13.96 51.94
N PRO A 103 -41.38 13.43 52.97
CA PRO A 103 -40.58 14.28 53.85
C PRO A 103 -39.05 14.11 53.72
N THR A 104 -38.39 15.07 54.37
CA THR A 104 -36.96 15.25 54.59
C THR A 104 -36.25 14.08 55.27
N ALA A 105 -35.12 13.65 54.70
CA ALA A 105 -34.01 13.05 55.44
C ALA A 105 -32.72 13.83 55.12
N ARG A 106 -32.21 14.54 56.14
CA ARG A 106 -30.92 15.23 56.12
C ARG A 106 -29.80 14.21 56.20
N ARG A 107 -28.83 14.26 55.28
CA ARG A 107 -27.48 13.75 55.56
C ARG A 107 -26.44 14.74 55.04
N SER A 108 -25.80 15.39 55.99
CA SER A 108 -24.73 16.36 55.80
C SER A 108 -23.46 15.67 55.32
N LEU A 109 -22.84 16.18 54.26
CA LEU A 109 -21.43 15.93 53.96
C LEU A 109 -20.70 17.27 53.92
N ARG A 110 -19.81 17.43 54.91
CA ARG A 110 -18.89 18.55 55.06
C ARG A 110 -17.78 18.46 54.00
N HIS A 111 -17.50 19.56 53.33
CA HIS A 111 -16.21 19.79 52.68
C HIS A 111 -15.16 20.22 53.72
N PRO A 112 -13.92 19.71 53.67
CA PRO A 112 -12.78 20.42 54.24
C PRO A 112 -12.16 21.37 53.21
N ARG A 113 -11.80 22.55 53.73
CA ARG A 113 -11.12 23.67 53.08
C ARG A 113 -9.70 23.30 52.66
N ARG A 114 -9.26 23.85 51.52
CA ARG A 114 -7.85 24.00 51.14
C ARG A 114 -7.26 25.16 51.94
N GLU A 115 -6.27 24.88 52.77
CA GLU A 115 -5.34 25.89 53.29
C GLU A 115 -4.10 25.95 52.39
N GLN A 116 -3.69 27.17 52.08
CA GLN A 116 -2.52 27.51 51.29
C GLN A 116 -1.32 27.64 52.24
N HIS A 117 -0.19 27.04 51.89
CA HIS A 117 1.12 27.37 52.47
C HIS A 117 2.18 27.55 51.35
N PRO A 118 3.13 28.49 51.53
CA PRO A 118 3.95 29.03 50.45
C PRO A 118 5.21 28.22 50.15
N MET A 119 5.72 28.43 48.93
CA MET A 119 6.94 27.84 48.37
C MET A 119 8.19 28.10 49.23
N THR A 120 8.99 27.06 49.42
CA THR A 120 10.43 27.18 49.66
C THR A 120 11.14 26.29 48.63
N ARG A 121 11.95 26.91 47.76
CA ARG A 121 12.79 26.22 46.76
C ARG A 121 14.07 25.70 47.41
N PRO A 122 14.50 24.47 47.11
CA PRO A 122 15.92 24.14 47.06
C PRO A 122 16.42 24.09 45.62
N ARG A 123 17.63 24.63 45.46
CA ARG A 123 18.42 24.72 44.24
C ARG A 123 19.08 23.35 43.99
N VAL A 124 18.87 22.76 42.82
CA VAL A 124 19.57 21.53 42.38
C VAL A 124 20.44 21.86 41.17
N THR A 125 21.73 21.58 41.29
CA THR A 125 22.76 21.63 40.26
C THR A 125 22.50 20.57 39.17
N PRO A 126 22.73 20.85 37.87
CA PRO A 126 22.61 19.84 36.85
C PRO A 126 23.85 18.92 36.88
N ALA A 127 23.63 17.63 37.13
CA ALA A 127 24.58 16.57 36.85
C ALA A 127 24.41 16.12 35.39
N THR A 128 25.51 16.09 34.66
CA THR A 128 25.67 15.48 33.33
C THR A 128 25.40 13.98 33.42
N PRO A 129 24.69 13.33 32.47
CA PRO A 129 24.81 11.90 32.28
C PRO A 129 25.77 11.59 31.12
N GLU A 130 26.80 10.85 31.49
CA GLU A 130 27.69 10.11 30.62
C GLU A 130 26.96 8.97 29.89
N ALA A 131 27.67 8.43 28.90
CA ALA A 131 27.25 7.43 27.93
C ALA A 131 27.03 6.03 28.52
N ASP A 132 26.41 5.20 27.67
CA ASP A 132 26.39 3.74 27.66
C ASP A 132 25.60 2.99 28.74
N THR A 133 24.42 2.52 28.33
CA THR A 133 24.21 1.07 28.19
C THR A 133 23.04 0.80 27.24
N THR A 134 23.36 0.22 26.08
CA THR A 134 22.40 -0.31 25.10
C THR A 134 21.62 -1.45 25.75
N GLY A 135 20.46 -1.12 26.31
CA GLY A 135 19.44 -2.08 26.68
C GLY A 135 18.79 -2.63 25.43
N ASP A 136 19.10 -3.89 25.14
CA ASP A 136 18.43 -4.76 24.19
C ASP A 136 16.91 -4.77 24.47
N GLN A 137 16.16 -3.88 23.79
CA GLN A 137 14.71 -3.94 23.75
C GLN A 137 14.35 -5.09 22.82
N ALA A 138 14.36 -6.30 23.39
CA ALA A 138 13.71 -7.46 22.82
C ALA A 138 12.25 -7.08 22.54
N PHE A 139 11.94 -6.79 21.27
CA PHE A 139 10.56 -6.67 20.83
C PHE A 139 9.83 -7.94 21.28
N PRO A 140 8.76 -7.83 22.08
CA PRO A 140 7.98 -9.00 22.44
C PRO A 140 7.45 -9.57 21.13
N ARG A 141 8.01 -10.72 20.74
CA ARG A 141 7.42 -11.54 19.68
C ARG A 141 6.02 -11.87 20.17
N THR A 142 5.01 -11.26 19.56
CA THR A 142 3.63 -11.76 19.59
C THR A 142 3.62 -13.09 18.87
N ARG A 143 4.15 -14.12 19.53
CA ARG A 143 3.88 -15.52 19.25
C ARG A 143 2.45 -15.76 19.75
N GLY A 144 1.50 -15.21 19.02
CA GLY A 144 0.13 -15.06 19.50
C GLY A 144 -0.76 -14.27 18.55
N ASP A 145 -0.54 -14.43 17.24
CA ASP A 145 -1.60 -14.26 16.26
C ASP A 145 -1.37 -15.29 15.14
N ARG A 146 -1.30 -16.57 15.53
CA ARG A 146 -1.93 -17.57 14.67
C ARG A 146 -3.38 -17.12 14.63
N ALA A 147 -3.79 -16.47 13.55
CA ALA A 147 -5.19 -16.20 13.27
C ALA A 147 -5.96 -17.47 13.62
N ALA A 148 -6.72 -17.42 14.71
CA ALA A 148 -7.61 -18.48 15.10
C ALA A 148 -8.57 -18.68 13.93
N ASP A 149 -8.39 -19.76 13.15
CA ASP A 149 -9.26 -20.20 12.04
C ASP A 149 -9.81 -19.09 11.12
N GLY A 150 -8.99 -18.07 10.89
CA GLY A 150 -9.37 -16.85 10.17
C GLY A 150 -8.96 -16.92 8.70
N THR A 151 -9.91 -17.19 7.82
CA THR A 151 -9.74 -17.09 6.38
C THR A 151 -9.20 -15.71 5.98
N ALA A 152 -8.00 -15.65 5.41
CA ALA A 152 -7.40 -14.40 4.96
C ALA A 152 -8.30 -13.77 3.86
N PRO A 153 -8.74 -12.51 4.01
CA PRO A 153 -9.78 -11.95 3.15
C PRO A 153 -9.33 -11.72 1.70
N ALA A 154 -8.09 -11.26 1.47
CA ALA A 154 -7.60 -10.92 0.12
C ALA A 154 -7.42 -12.08 -0.88
N PRO A 155 -6.93 -13.27 -0.48
CA PRO A 155 -6.85 -14.40 -1.41
C PRO A 155 -8.19 -15.13 -1.58
N THR A 156 -9.16 -14.92 -0.69
CA THR A 156 -10.40 -15.70 -0.65
C THR A 156 -11.45 -15.10 -1.59
N PRO A 157 -12.04 -15.89 -2.51
CA PRO A 157 -13.13 -15.40 -3.35
C PRO A 157 -14.29 -14.84 -2.52
N PRO A 158 -14.94 -13.74 -2.92
CA PRO A 158 -16.03 -13.12 -2.16
C PRO A 158 -17.20 -14.06 -1.84
N THR A 159 -17.52 -15.01 -2.73
CA THR A 159 -18.58 -16.01 -2.50
C THR A 159 -18.22 -16.97 -1.36
N GLU A 160 -16.97 -17.42 -1.30
CA GLU A 160 -16.46 -18.27 -0.22
C GLU A 160 -16.33 -17.50 1.09
N LEU A 161 -15.87 -16.25 1.02
CA LEU A 161 -15.78 -15.35 2.17
C LEU A 161 -17.16 -15.12 2.80
N HIS A 162 -18.19 -14.94 1.97
CA HIS A 162 -19.57 -14.83 2.42
C HIS A 162 -20.03 -16.13 3.10
N ARG A 163 -19.80 -17.30 2.49
CA ARG A 163 -20.13 -18.61 3.11
C ARG A 163 -19.47 -18.76 4.50
N HIS A 164 -18.19 -18.45 4.62
CA HIS A 164 -17.47 -18.54 5.89
C HIS A 164 -18.02 -17.61 6.98
N LEU A 165 -18.42 -16.39 6.62
CA LEU A 165 -19.05 -15.47 7.56
C LEU A 165 -20.47 -15.91 7.93
N ALA A 166 -21.24 -16.44 6.98
CA ALA A 166 -22.55 -17.00 7.26
C ALA A 166 -22.45 -18.14 8.28
N GLU A 167 -21.44 -19.01 8.20
CA GLU A 167 -21.22 -20.09 9.16
C GLU A 167 -20.81 -19.59 10.57
N ARG A 168 -20.06 -18.49 10.67
CA ARG A 168 -19.44 -18.01 11.93
C ARG A 168 -20.21 -16.91 12.66
N LEU A 169 -20.96 -16.07 11.94
CA LEU A 169 -21.75 -15.00 12.55
C LEU A 169 -23.11 -15.52 12.96
N GLU A 170 -23.59 -15.15 14.14
CA GLU A 170 -24.88 -15.61 14.67
C GLU A 170 -25.87 -14.45 14.86
N GLY A 171 -27.16 -14.79 14.86
CA GLY A 171 -28.27 -13.91 15.24
C GLY A 171 -28.20 -12.52 14.63
N ALA A 172 -28.07 -11.51 15.49
CA ALA A 172 -28.08 -10.10 15.10
C ALA A 172 -26.89 -9.70 14.19
N ALA A 173 -25.73 -10.35 14.31
CA ALA A 173 -24.56 -10.03 13.50
C ALA A 173 -24.76 -10.49 12.04
N ARG A 174 -25.29 -11.71 11.85
CA ARG A 174 -25.63 -12.25 10.52
C ARG A 174 -26.71 -11.41 9.85
N ALA A 175 -27.81 -11.13 10.56
CA ALA A 175 -28.89 -10.30 10.02
C ALA A 175 -28.45 -8.86 9.69
N TRP A 176 -27.49 -8.29 10.44
CA TRP A 176 -26.90 -7.00 10.10
C TRP A 176 -26.05 -7.09 8.83
N LEU A 177 -25.25 -8.14 8.67
CA LEU A 177 -24.44 -8.34 7.47
C LEU A 177 -25.32 -8.46 6.22
N ASP A 178 -26.34 -9.32 6.26
CA ASP A 178 -27.28 -9.51 5.14
C ASP A 178 -27.88 -8.19 4.68
N ARG A 179 -28.39 -7.39 5.64
CA ARG A 179 -28.92 -6.05 5.36
C ARG A 179 -27.87 -5.10 4.80
N ALA A 180 -26.65 -5.10 5.35
CA ALA A 180 -25.58 -4.24 4.87
C ALA A 180 -25.21 -4.56 3.41
N LEU A 181 -25.22 -5.84 3.03
CA LEU A 181 -24.98 -6.27 1.66
C LEU A 181 -26.13 -5.89 0.72
N GLU A 182 -27.38 -6.03 1.15
CA GLU A 182 -28.56 -5.57 0.40
C GLU A 182 -28.53 -4.05 0.16
N GLU A 183 -28.24 -3.27 1.21
CA GLU A 183 -28.13 -1.81 1.12
C GLU A 183 -27.01 -1.37 0.17
N ALA A 184 -25.87 -2.06 0.21
CA ALA A 184 -24.74 -1.85 -0.69
C ALA A 184 -25.09 -2.17 -2.15
N ALA A 185 -25.75 -3.31 -2.39
CA ALA A 185 -26.16 -3.73 -3.73
C ALA A 185 -27.25 -2.81 -4.33
N ALA A 186 -28.12 -2.24 -3.50
CA ALA A 186 -29.21 -1.36 -3.94
C ALA A 186 -28.72 0.00 -4.44
N HIS A 187 -27.59 0.52 -3.91
CA HIS A 187 -27.06 1.84 -4.25
C HIS A 187 -25.58 1.78 -4.68
N PRO A 188 -25.28 1.13 -5.82
CA PRO A 188 -23.92 0.91 -6.29
C PRO A 188 -23.26 2.24 -6.69
N GLY A 189 -22.04 2.48 -6.19
CA GLY A 189 -21.07 3.42 -6.77
C GLY A 189 -21.33 4.93 -6.75
N THR A 190 -22.54 5.46 -6.48
CA THR A 190 -22.77 6.92 -6.65
C THR A 190 -23.90 7.50 -5.80
N HIS A 191 -23.69 7.83 -4.52
CA HIS A 191 -24.63 8.73 -3.81
C HIS A 191 -23.97 9.58 -2.73
N GLY A 192 -24.01 10.91 -2.95
CA GLY A 192 -23.94 11.96 -1.92
C GLY A 192 -22.67 12.04 -1.06
N PRO A 193 -22.60 12.98 -0.09
CA PRO A 193 -21.40 13.20 0.72
C PRO A 193 -21.02 12.02 1.64
N ILE A 194 -21.93 11.08 1.90
CA ILE A 194 -21.66 9.77 2.52
C ILE A 194 -22.78 8.83 2.05
N SER A 195 -22.45 7.70 1.42
CA SER A 195 -23.46 6.71 1.03
C SER A 195 -23.82 5.81 2.22
N VAL A 196 -25.04 5.25 2.23
CA VAL A 196 -25.51 4.40 3.35
C VAL A 196 -24.57 3.21 3.59
N TRP A 197 -24.03 2.62 2.53
CA TRP A 197 -23.11 1.48 2.65
C TRP A 197 -21.72 1.87 3.16
N GLU A 198 -21.25 3.10 2.94
CA GLU A 198 -20.00 3.60 3.54
C GLU A 198 -20.11 3.66 5.07
N LEU A 199 -21.29 4.00 5.62
CA LEU A 199 -21.53 3.91 7.07
C LEU A 199 -21.42 2.47 7.59
N ARG A 200 -21.79 1.47 6.77
CA ARG A 200 -21.67 0.05 7.13
C ARG A 200 -20.22 -0.40 7.26
N LEU A 201 -19.31 0.19 6.49
CA LEU A 201 -17.87 -0.05 6.67
C LEU A 201 -17.41 0.35 8.08
N ALA A 202 -17.85 1.51 8.57
CA ALA A 202 -17.49 1.99 9.91
C ALA A 202 -18.14 1.17 11.04
N GLU A 203 -19.30 0.56 10.78
CA GLU A 203 -20.03 -0.27 11.74
C GLU A 203 -19.52 -1.71 11.84
N ALA A 204 -18.89 -2.25 10.80
CA ALA A 204 -18.56 -3.68 10.67
C ALA A 204 -17.84 -4.26 11.89
N GLY A 205 -16.84 -3.56 12.44
CA GLY A 205 -16.11 -4.03 13.62
C GLY A 205 -16.98 -4.15 14.88
N ARG A 206 -17.93 -3.23 15.08
CA ARG A 206 -18.87 -3.28 16.21
C ARG A 206 -19.94 -4.35 16.05
N ARG A 207 -20.26 -4.72 14.81
CA ARG A 207 -21.39 -5.59 14.47
C ARG A 207 -20.99 -7.06 14.28
N CYS A 208 -19.83 -7.28 13.67
CA CYS A 208 -19.32 -8.63 13.36
C CYS A 208 -18.15 -9.06 14.27
N GLY A 209 -17.63 -8.15 15.10
CA GLY A 209 -16.42 -8.36 15.88
C GLY A 209 -15.15 -8.16 15.06
N LEU A 210 -14.02 -7.92 15.74
CA LEU A 210 -12.75 -7.59 15.08
C LEU A 210 -12.25 -8.70 14.14
N ALA A 211 -12.44 -9.97 14.51
CA ALA A 211 -12.01 -11.12 13.72
C ALA A 211 -12.69 -11.22 12.35
N HIS A 212 -13.90 -10.67 12.21
CA HIS A 212 -14.70 -10.78 10.98
C HIS A 212 -14.90 -9.44 10.27
N ALA A 213 -14.39 -8.34 10.85
CA ALA A 213 -14.66 -6.99 10.40
C ALA A 213 -14.13 -6.73 8.97
N ASP A 214 -12.91 -7.18 8.68
CA ASP A 214 -12.31 -6.96 7.36
C ASP A 214 -13.02 -7.77 6.28
N ALA A 215 -13.36 -9.03 6.58
CA ALA A 215 -14.15 -9.87 5.68
C ALA A 215 -15.51 -9.24 5.37
N ALA A 216 -16.23 -8.74 6.38
CA ALA A 216 -17.51 -8.06 6.18
C ALA A 216 -17.36 -6.80 5.33
N ARG A 217 -16.32 -5.98 5.55
CA ARG A 217 -16.04 -4.79 4.74
C ARG A 217 -15.73 -5.13 3.28
N VAL A 218 -14.93 -6.17 3.03
CA VAL A 218 -14.63 -6.65 1.67
C VAL A 218 -15.93 -7.06 0.95
N LEU A 219 -16.84 -7.77 1.62
CA LEU A 219 -18.13 -8.13 1.04
C LEU A 219 -19.02 -6.91 0.77
N ILE A 220 -19.05 -5.92 1.67
CA ILE A 220 -19.79 -4.67 1.47
C ILE A 220 -19.26 -3.92 0.25
N LEU A 221 -17.93 -3.76 0.12
CA LEU A 221 -17.28 -3.14 -1.03
C LEU A 221 -17.61 -3.89 -2.34
N HIS A 222 -17.61 -5.23 -2.28
CA HIS A 222 -17.96 -6.07 -3.41
C HIS A 222 -19.43 -5.91 -3.82
N ALA A 223 -20.36 -5.96 -2.86
CA ALA A 223 -21.79 -5.76 -3.10
C ALA A 223 -22.09 -4.37 -3.67
N ALA A 224 -21.40 -3.33 -3.19
CA ALA A 224 -21.49 -1.97 -3.71
C ALA A 224 -20.91 -1.81 -5.13
N ARG A 225 -20.17 -2.81 -5.63
CA ARG A 225 -19.43 -2.76 -6.90
C ARG A 225 -18.55 -1.51 -6.98
N ALA A 226 -17.83 -1.24 -5.88
CA ALA A 226 -16.99 -0.06 -5.77
C ALA A 226 -15.90 -0.07 -6.86
N ASP A 227 -15.92 0.97 -7.70
CA ASP A 227 -14.90 1.23 -8.72
C ASP A 227 -13.63 1.81 -8.10
N ALA A 228 -12.57 1.95 -8.90
CA ALA A 228 -11.27 2.45 -8.43
C ALA A 228 -11.37 3.83 -7.77
N ASP A 229 -12.19 4.74 -8.31
CA ASP A 229 -12.39 6.09 -7.77
C ASP A 229 -13.10 6.06 -6.41
N THR A 230 -14.12 5.21 -6.27
CA THR A 230 -14.81 4.98 -5.00
C THR A 230 -13.87 4.36 -3.97
N LEU A 231 -13.09 3.36 -4.35
CA LEU A 231 -12.09 2.72 -3.48
C LEU A 231 -11.03 3.72 -3.03
N ALA A 232 -10.55 4.58 -3.93
CA ALA A 232 -9.60 5.65 -3.59
C ALA A 232 -10.20 6.65 -2.61
N ARG A 233 -11.46 7.07 -2.80
CA ARG A 233 -12.17 7.95 -1.87
C ARG A 233 -12.28 7.33 -0.48
N VAL A 234 -12.76 6.08 -0.39
CA VAL A 234 -12.90 5.36 0.89
C VAL A 234 -11.53 5.19 1.56
N TYR A 235 -10.48 4.87 0.80
CA TYR A 235 -9.14 4.72 1.34
C TYR A 235 -8.59 6.04 1.91
N HIS A 236 -8.70 7.14 1.18
CA HIS A 236 -8.12 8.41 1.63
C HIS A 236 -8.90 9.07 2.78
N GLN A 237 -10.20 8.80 2.91
CA GLN A 237 -11.05 9.37 3.96
C GLN A 237 -11.24 8.43 5.16
N GLY A 238 -10.96 7.14 4.97
CA GLY A 238 -11.24 6.09 5.95
C GLY A 238 -10.18 5.96 7.04
N THR A 239 -10.60 5.28 8.10
CA THR A 239 -9.76 4.78 9.19
C THR A 239 -8.77 3.72 8.71
N GLY A 240 -7.77 3.37 9.53
CA GLY A 240 -6.81 2.32 9.21
C GLY A 240 -7.45 0.97 8.88
N ASP A 241 -8.55 0.62 9.56
CA ASP A 241 -9.29 -0.62 9.28
C ASP A 241 -10.05 -0.57 7.95
N GLU A 242 -10.62 0.58 7.59
CA GLU A 242 -11.29 0.77 6.30
C GLU A 242 -10.29 0.77 5.14
N ARG A 243 -9.15 1.42 5.32
CA ARG A 243 -8.03 1.38 4.37
C ARG A 243 -7.53 -0.04 4.15
N ARG A 244 -7.36 -0.81 5.23
CA ARG A 244 -6.94 -2.21 5.15
C ARG A 244 -7.96 -3.05 4.37
N ALA A 245 -9.25 -2.86 4.62
CA ALA A 245 -10.30 -3.55 3.87
C ALA A 245 -10.31 -3.19 2.38
N VAL A 246 -10.06 -1.92 2.03
CA VAL A 246 -9.89 -1.52 0.62
C VAL A 246 -8.76 -2.30 -0.04
N LEU A 247 -7.58 -2.36 0.59
CA LEU A 247 -6.43 -3.11 0.08
C LEU A 247 -6.75 -4.60 -0.12
N HIS A 248 -7.51 -5.21 0.81
CA HIS A 248 -7.96 -6.59 0.67
C HIS A 248 -9.01 -6.79 -0.42
N ALA A 249 -9.80 -5.78 -0.77
CA ALA A 249 -10.83 -5.86 -1.80
C ALA A 249 -10.30 -5.65 -3.23
N LEU A 250 -9.16 -4.93 -3.38
CA LEU A 250 -8.53 -4.65 -4.68
C LEU A 250 -8.44 -5.87 -5.62
N PRO A 251 -7.96 -7.06 -5.18
CA PRO A 251 -7.78 -8.16 -6.11
C PRO A 251 -9.08 -8.71 -6.72
N HIS A 252 -10.24 -8.37 -6.14
CA HIS A 252 -11.56 -8.82 -6.58
C HIS A 252 -12.32 -7.75 -7.39
N LEU A 253 -12.01 -6.47 -7.16
CA LEU A 253 -12.75 -5.35 -7.73
C LEU A 253 -12.01 -4.62 -8.85
N VAL A 254 -10.68 -4.66 -8.85
CA VAL A 254 -9.85 -3.88 -9.79
C VAL A 254 -8.98 -4.85 -10.61
N PRO A 255 -9.34 -5.11 -11.89
CA PRO A 255 -8.55 -6.02 -12.75
C PRO A 255 -7.23 -5.41 -13.24
N GLY A 256 -7.21 -4.10 -13.45
CA GLY A 256 -6.07 -3.35 -13.99
C GLY A 256 -5.22 -2.69 -12.89
N PRO A 257 -4.17 -1.93 -13.27
CA PRO A 257 -3.27 -1.27 -12.33
C PRO A 257 -3.82 0.04 -11.74
N ASP A 258 -5.07 0.42 -12.02
CA ASP A 258 -5.61 1.76 -11.70
C ASP A 258 -5.63 2.09 -10.19
N ALA A 259 -5.67 1.07 -9.31
CA ALA A 259 -5.58 1.24 -7.86
C ALA A 259 -4.15 1.07 -7.29
N LEU A 260 -3.11 0.97 -8.14
CA LEU A 260 -1.71 0.87 -7.70
C LEU A 260 -1.27 2.04 -6.78
N PRO A 261 -1.70 3.29 -6.99
CA PRO A 261 -1.35 4.39 -6.08
C PRO A 261 -1.78 4.16 -4.61
N LEU A 262 -2.85 3.38 -4.38
CA LEU A 262 -3.31 3.06 -3.01
C LEU A 262 -2.35 2.08 -2.32
N VAL A 263 -1.85 1.10 -3.07
CA VAL A 263 -0.81 0.17 -2.60
C VAL A 263 0.49 0.93 -2.31
N GLU A 264 0.93 1.78 -3.23
CA GLU A 264 2.15 2.57 -3.06
C GLU A 264 2.06 3.48 -1.84
N ASP A 265 0.92 4.12 -1.61
CA ASP A 265 0.68 4.91 -0.39
C ASP A 265 0.76 4.04 0.87
N ALA A 266 0.08 2.88 0.89
CA ALA A 266 0.14 1.95 2.02
C ALA A 266 1.59 1.50 2.31
N LEU A 267 2.37 1.20 1.25
CA LEU A 267 3.78 0.87 1.31
C LEU A 267 4.69 2.03 1.73
N ARG A 268 4.21 3.27 1.79
CA ARG A 268 4.95 4.41 2.38
C ARG A 268 4.68 4.56 3.88
N THR A 269 3.56 4.04 4.38
CA THR A 269 3.23 4.07 5.82
C THR A 269 4.06 3.07 6.64
N ASN A 270 4.19 3.30 7.95
CA ASN A 270 4.78 2.33 8.90
C ASN A 270 3.71 1.52 9.66
N ASP A 271 2.44 1.57 9.23
CA ASP A 271 1.39 0.73 9.83
C ASP A 271 1.54 -0.69 9.29
N THR A 272 2.01 -1.61 10.14
CA THR A 272 2.26 -3.00 9.78
C THR A 272 1.01 -3.73 9.29
N ARG A 273 -0.19 -3.32 9.73
CA ARG A 273 -1.46 -3.90 9.28
C ARG A 273 -1.80 -3.48 7.85
N LEU A 274 -1.49 -2.23 7.48
CA LEU A 274 -1.62 -1.77 6.10
C LEU A 274 -0.55 -2.38 5.20
N LEU A 275 0.69 -2.49 5.68
CA LEU A 275 1.76 -3.15 4.94
C LEU A 275 1.43 -4.60 4.61
N ALA A 276 0.97 -5.39 5.59
CA ALA A 276 0.56 -6.78 5.40
C ALA A 276 -0.55 -6.92 4.35
N ALA A 277 -1.55 -6.04 4.35
CA ALA A 277 -2.61 -6.03 3.33
C ALA A 277 -2.11 -5.57 1.96
N ALA A 278 -1.21 -4.58 1.93
CA ALA A 278 -0.67 -4.01 0.70
C ALA A 278 0.16 -5.03 -0.08
N VAL A 279 0.95 -5.90 0.56
CA VAL A 279 1.78 -6.90 -0.14
C VAL A 279 1.01 -8.13 -0.65
N GLY A 280 -0.33 -8.09 -0.61
CA GLY A 280 -1.21 -9.16 -1.07
C GLY A 280 -1.31 -9.34 -2.60
N PRO A 281 -2.31 -10.12 -3.08
CA PRO A 281 -2.38 -10.57 -4.48
C PRO A 281 -2.44 -9.46 -5.53
N TYR A 282 -3.02 -8.30 -5.22
CA TYR A 282 -3.06 -7.17 -6.15
C TYR A 282 -1.63 -6.64 -6.45
N SER A 283 -0.81 -6.49 -5.42
CA SER A 283 0.60 -6.11 -5.56
C SER A 283 1.44 -7.13 -6.32
N ALA A 284 1.21 -8.43 -6.08
CA ALA A 284 1.89 -9.48 -6.80
C ALA A 284 1.66 -9.43 -8.32
N ARG A 285 0.50 -8.91 -8.75
CA ARG A 285 0.13 -8.73 -10.16
C ARG A 285 0.61 -7.41 -10.76
N HIS A 286 0.53 -6.32 -10.00
CA HIS A 286 0.66 -4.97 -10.57
C HIS A 286 1.94 -4.22 -10.19
N LEU A 287 2.64 -4.60 -9.11
CA LEU A 287 3.94 -3.97 -8.81
C LEU A 287 5.01 -4.44 -9.79
N ASP A 288 5.76 -3.46 -10.30
CA ASP A 288 7.00 -3.72 -11.02
C ASP A 288 8.03 -4.42 -10.10
N ALA A 289 9.09 -4.94 -10.72
CA ALA A 289 10.08 -5.71 -10.00
C ALA A 289 10.82 -4.88 -8.94
N HIS A 290 11.12 -3.61 -9.21
CA HIS A 290 11.84 -2.76 -8.29
C HIS A 290 10.99 -2.42 -7.06
N ALA A 291 9.77 -1.91 -7.26
CA ALA A 291 8.85 -1.57 -6.18
C ALA A 291 8.50 -2.80 -5.32
N TRP A 292 8.35 -3.97 -5.95
CA TRP A 292 8.10 -5.23 -5.24
C TRP A 292 9.27 -5.63 -4.32
N ARG A 293 10.53 -5.55 -4.78
CA ARG A 293 11.71 -5.84 -3.93
C ARG A 293 11.78 -4.91 -2.72
N HIS A 294 11.53 -3.62 -2.94
CA HIS A 294 11.48 -2.64 -1.87
C HIS A 294 10.35 -2.92 -0.87
N ALA A 295 9.20 -3.42 -1.33
CA ALA A 295 8.12 -3.84 -0.44
C ALA A 295 8.53 -5.04 0.43
N VAL A 296 9.23 -6.03 -0.12
CA VAL A 296 9.77 -7.18 0.63
C VAL A 296 10.76 -6.72 1.69
N LEU A 297 11.73 -5.87 1.33
CA LEU A 297 12.69 -5.32 2.28
C LEU A 297 12.00 -4.49 3.37
N LYS A 298 10.98 -3.72 3.00
CA LYS A 298 10.20 -2.99 3.99
C LYS A 298 9.49 -3.92 4.97
N CYS A 299 8.95 -5.05 4.53
CA CYS A 299 8.34 -6.04 5.42
C CYS A 299 9.37 -6.56 6.44
N LEU A 300 10.56 -6.96 5.97
CA LEU A 300 11.65 -7.41 6.85
C LEU A 300 12.08 -6.33 7.85
N PHE A 301 12.19 -5.07 7.39
CA PHE A 301 12.57 -3.94 8.22
C PHE A 301 11.52 -3.61 9.30
N THR A 302 10.24 -3.71 8.95
CA THR A 302 9.11 -3.37 9.84
C THR A 302 8.57 -4.56 10.65
N GLY A 303 9.11 -5.76 10.44
CA GLY A 303 8.68 -6.98 11.13
C GLY A 303 7.36 -7.57 10.63
N VAL A 304 6.91 -7.22 9.41
CA VAL A 304 5.78 -7.88 8.77
C VAL A 304 6.23 -9.24 8.24
N ALA A 305 5.54 -10.31 8.65
CA ALA A 305 5.84 -11.67 8.20
C ALA A 305 5.79 -11.77 6.68
N VAL A 306 6.82 -12.38 6.07
CA VAL A 306 6.92 -12.49 4.61
C VAL A 306 5.85 -13.41 4.00
N ASP A 307 5.16 -14.20 4.82
CA ASP A 307 4.03 -15.05 4.43
C ASP A 307 2.83 -14.22 3.91
N HIS A 308 2.76 -12.93 4.25
CA HIS A 308 1.76 -12.02 3.69
C HIS A 308 2.08 -11.60 2.24
N VAL A 309 3.34 -11.73 1.80
CA VAL A 309 3.75 -11.34 0.45
C VAL A 309 3.23 -12.38 -0.53
N ALA A 310 2.19 -12.02 -1.28
CA ALA A 310 1.61 -12.92 -2.26
C ALA A 310 2.61 -13.23 -3.39
N ASP A 311 2.58 -14.48 -3.85
CA ASP A 311 3.49 -15.02 -4.87
C ASP A 311 5.00 -14.89 -4.55
N LEU A 312 5.38 -14.76 -3.28
CA LEU A 312 6.77 -14.55 -2.87
C LEU A 312 7.74 -15.56 -3.52
N ALA A 313 7.47 -16.86 -3.39
CA ALA A 313 8.33 -17.91 -3.95
C ALA A 313 8.44 -17.83 -5.49
N ARG A 314 7.33 -17.50 -6.17
CA ARG A 314 7.32 -17.38 -7.63
C ARG A 314 8.11 -16.16 -8.10
N ARG A 315 7.95 -15.02 -7.43
CA ARG A 315 8.59 -13.76 -7.81
C ARG A 315 10.05 -13.66 -7.37
N ALA A 316 10.42 -14.26 -6.24
CA ALA A 316 11.79 -14.25 -5.74
C ALA A 316 12.72 -15.17 -6.55
N ARG A 317 12.19 -16.25 -7.16
CA ARG A 317 13.00 -17.27 -7.85
C ARG A 317 13.93 -16.66 -8.90
N GLY A 318 15.24 -16.85 -8.71
CA GLY A 318 16.28 -16.36 -9.61
C GLY A 318 16.47 -14.83 -9.57
N ASP A 319 15.86 -14.13 -8.62
CA ASP A 319 16.00 -12.68 -8.48
C ASP A 319 17.32 -12.31 -7.79
N GLY A 320 18.39 -12.21 -8.60
CA GLY A 320 19.73 -11.89 -8.11
C GLY A 320 19.85 -10.49 -7.50
N GLU A 321 19.01 -9.53 -7.92
CA GLU A 321 19.02 -8.18 -7.32
C GLU A 321 18.38 -8.22 -5.92
N LEU A 322 17.29 -8.97 -5.75
CA LEU A 322 16.72 -9.20 -4.41
C LEU A 322 17.74 -9.89 -3.51
N ALA A 323 18.43 -10.94 -4.00
CA ALA A 323 19.45 -11.64 -3.24
C ALA A 323 20.56 -10.70 -2.75
N ARG A 324 21.07 -9.85 -3.66
CA ARG A 324 22.08 -8.83 -3.35
C ARG A 324 21.59 -7.84 -2.29
N MET A 325 20.39 -7.28 -2.45
CA MET A 325 19.82 -6.34 -1.48
C MET A 325 19.59 -6.96 -0.09
N LEU A 326 19.20 -8.25 -0.03
CA LEU A 326 19.05 -8.98 1.23
C LEU A 326 20.41 -9.23 1.91
N GLY A 327 21.45 -9.51 1.12
CA GLY A 327 22.83 -9.59 1.60
C GLY A 327 23.30 -8.27 2.23
N ASP A 328 23.16 -7.16 1.49
CA ASP A 328 23.50 -5.81 2.00
C ASP A 328 22.76 -5.50 3.31
N TYR A 329 21.47 -5.83 3.39
CA TYR A 329 20.67 -5.61 4.58
C TYR A 329 21.13 -6.47 5.78
N ALA A 330 21.50 -7.73 5.55
CA ALA A 330 22.05 -8.60 6.59
C ALA A 330 23.40 -8.11 7.11
N GLU A 331 24.29 -7.65 6.21
CA GLU A 331 25.58 -7.06 6.54
C GLU A 331 25.41 -5.78 7.36
N GLU A 332 24.53 -4.86 6.94
CA GLU A 332 24.25 -3.61 7.65
C GLU A 332 23.71 -3.87 9.06
N ARG A 333 22.81 -4.86 9.21
CA ARG A 333 22.27 -5.27 10.52
C ARG A 333 23.37 -5.80 11.43
N THR A 334 24.19 -6.71 10.91
CA THR A 334 25.29 -7.35 11.64
C THR A 334 26.35 -6.34 12.06
N ALA A 335 26.76 -5.44 11.16
CA ALA A 335 27.72 -4.38 11.45
C ALA A 335 27.21 -3.41 12.54
N ALA A 336 25.90 -3.23 12.63
CA ALA A 336 25.25 -2.44 13.68
C ALA A 336 25.00 -3.23 14.98
N GLY A 337 25.48 -4.48 15.10
CA GLY A 337 25.26 -5.33 16.27
C GLY A 337 23.79 -5.76 16.45
N ARG A 338 22.97 -5.66 15.39
CA ARG A 338 21.54 -5.98 15.43
C ARG A 338 21.30 -7.36 14.81
N THR A 339 20.32 -8.10 15.34
CA THR A 339 19.96 -9.42 14.84
C THR A 339 19.39 -9.34 13.41
N VAL A 340 19.72 -10.35 12.60
CA VAL A 340 19.16 -10.55 11.25
C VAL A 340 17.82 -11.30 11.38
N PRO A 341 16.73 -10.83 10.76
CA PRO A 341 15.44 -11.52 10.81
C PRO A 341 15.49 -12.92 10.16
N GLU A 342 14.88 -13.93 10.78
CA GLU A 342 14.84 -15.30 10.23
C GLU A 342 14.16 -15.36 8.86
N ASP A 343 13.10 -14.57 8.66
CA ASP A 343 12.40 -14.42 7.39
C ASP A 343 13.34 -14.00 6.25
N LEU A 344 14.42 -13.25 6.52
CA LEU A 344 15.42 -12.86 5.51
C LEU A 344 16.05 -14.10 4.88
N HIS A 345 16.48 -15.05 5.70
CA HIS A 345 17.09 -16.29 5.21
C HIS A 345 16.09 -17.12 4.41
N ARG A 346 14.81 -17.13 4.81
CA ARG A 346 13.75 -17.77 4.02
C ARG A 346 13.62 -17.14 2.64
N VAL A 347 13.61 -15.81 2.54
CA VAL A 347 13.53 -15.13 1.24
C VAL A 347 14.80 -15.34 0.41
N LEU A 348 15.98 -15.27 1.02
CA LEU A 348 17.25 -15.48 0.32
C LEU A 348 17.31 -16.86 -0.32
N ALA A 349 16.90 -17.91 0.40
CA ALA A 349 16.82 -19.27 -0.16
C ALA A 349 15.87 -19.37 -1.37
N LEU A 350 14.80 -18.57 -1.41
CA LEU A 350 13.88 -18.52 -2.56
C LEU A 350 14.50 -17.83 -3.78
N THR A 351 15.53 -17.00 -3.61
CA THR A 351 16.21 -16.32 -4.72
C THR A 351 17.19 -17.21 -5.47
N GLU A 352 17.63 -18.30 -4.85
CA GLU A 352 18.48 -19.29 -5.49
C GLU A 352 17.72 -19.93 -6.66
N SER A 353 18.35 -19.93 -7.84
CA SER A 353 17.86 -20.74 -8.95
C SER A 353 18.02 -22.21 -8.56
N ALA A 354 16.96 -23.01 -8.68
CA ALA A 354 17.10 -24.46 -8.57
C ALA A 354 18.24 -24.91 -9.49
N PRO A 355 19.15 -25.79 -9.05
CA PRO A 355 20.18 -26.31 -9.94
C PRO A 355 19.47 -26.92 -11.13
N SER A 356 19.81 -26.44 -12.34
CA SER A 356 19.43 -27.11 -13.58
C SER A 356 19.67 -28.59 -13.38
N ALA A 357 18.64 -29.41 -13.57
CA ALA A 357 18.80 -30.86 -13.56
C ALA A 357 20.05 -31.22 -14.38
N PRO A 358 20.90 -32.16 -13.93
CA PRO A 358 22.06 -32.54 -14.72
C PRO A 358 21.57 -32.93 -16.11
N SER A 359 22.02 -32.19 -17.13
CA SER A 359 21.82 -32.57 -18.52
C SER A 359 22.16 -34.04 -18.64
N ALA A 360 21.20 -34.84 -19.10
CA ALA A 360 21.40 -36.25 -19.35
C ALA A 360 22.74 -36.45 -20.09
N PRO A 361 23.56 -37.44 -19.70
CA PRO A 361 24.84 -37.65 -20.34
C PRO A 361 24.63 -37.81 -21.84
N ALA A 362 25.32 -36.97 -22.61
CA ALA A 362 25.33 -37.07 -24.06
C ALA A 362 25.68 -38.51 -24.46
N THR A 363 24.77 -39.14 -25.19
CA THR A 363 24.97 -40.45 -25.78
C THR A 363 26.27 -40.43 -26.59
N PRO A 364 27.27 -41.27 -26.30
CA PRO A 364 28.43 -41.37 -27.17
C PRO A 364 27.96 -41.94 -28.51
N THR A 365 28.09 -41.15 -29.57
CA THR A 365 27.96 -41.64 -30.94
C THR A 365 29.05 -42.66 -31.18
N HIS A 366 28.68 -43.94 -31.14
CA HIS A 366 29.54 -45.04 -31.52
C HIS A 366 29.77 -44.95 -33.03
N GLY A 367 30.96 -44.49 -33.43
CA GLY A 367 31.45 -44.62 -34.80
C GLY A 367 31.65 -46.10 -35.09
N THR A 368 30.75 -46.69 -35.87
CA THR A 368 31.01 -47.97 -36.52
C THR A 368 31.96 -47.73 -37.69
N ASP A 369 33.24 -47.99 -37.44
CA ASP A 369 34.22 -48.33 -38.48
C ASP A 369 33.69 -49.52 -39.28
N HIS A 370 33.49 -49.33 -40.58
CA HIS A 370 33.27 -50.41 -41.53
C HIS A 370 34.55 -50.55 -42.37
N PRO A 371 35.26 -51.68 -42.34
CA PRO A 371 36.44 -51.89 -43.16
C PRO A 371 35.99 -52.37 -44.54
N HIS A 372 36.42 -51.69 -45.62
CA HIS A 372 36.42 -52.32 -46.93
C HIS A 372 37.69 -52.00 -47.69
N GLY A 373 38.58 -52.99 -47.73
CA GLY A 373 39.74 -52.99 -48.58
C GLY A 373 39.39 -53.25 -50.03
N LYS A 374 40.21 -52.71 -50.92
CA LYS A 374 40.54 -53.30 -52.22
C LYS A 374 41.96 -52.86 -52.62
N GLU A 375 42.90 -53.79 -52.51
CA GLU A 375 44.06 -53.87 -53.40
C GLU A 375 43.75 -54.95 -54.44
N SER A 376 43.77 -54.57 -55.71
CA SER A 376 44.23 -55.30 -56.91
C SER A 376 43.62 -54.68 -58.16
#